data_AF-A0A314XLU8-F1
#
_entry.id   AF-A0A314XLU8-F1
#
_cell.length_a   1.000
_cell.length_b   1.000
_cell.length_c   1.000
_cell.angle_alpha   90.00
_cell.angle_beta   90.00
_cell.angle_gamma   90.00
#
_symmetry.space_group_name_H-M   'P 1'
#
loop_
_entity.id
_entity.type
_entity.pdbx_description
1 polymer ?
#
loop_
_entity_poly.entity_id
_entity_poly.type
_entity_poly.pdbx_seq_one_letter_code
_entity_poly.pdbx_strand_id
1 'polypeptide(L)'
;MVVFDNLEFNYTSRKSKPCARWLRMVFRFLFGGVAFFAAVALPFLPLLAPLIGGMTLPLAYAYPCFMWIAIKKPQPRSGKWCINMGLGCLGLVLSVVLVVAAIWNLTDKGLNANFFKP
;
A
#
# COMPACT_ATOMS: atom_id res chain seq x y z
N MET A 1 6.70 8.11 -9.59
CA MET A 1 6.11 7.26 -8.52
C MET A 1 4.90 8.02 -8.05
N VAL A 2 3.79 7.35 -7.79
CA VAL A 2 2.49 7.98 -7.49
C VAL A 2 2.61 9.09 -6.42
N VAL A 3 3.47 8.92 -5.42
CA VAL A 3 3.74 9.93 -4.39
C VAL A 3 4.33 11.22 -4.96
N PHE A 4 5.36 11.14 -5.81
CA PHE A 4 5.96 12.32 -6.44
C PHE A 4 4.99 13.00 -7.40
N ASP A 5 4.19 12.22 -8.13
CA ASP A 5 3.23 12.74 -9.09
C ASP A 5 2.10 13.50 -8.37
N ASN A 6 1.64 13.01 -7.21
CA ASN A 6 0.68 13.72 -6.34
C ASN A 6 1.27 14.99 -5.71
N LEU A 7 2.54 14.95 -5.27
CA LEU A 7 3.22 16.14 -4.73
C LEU A 7 3.40 17.22 -5.79
N GLU A 8 3.79 16.83 -7.00
CA GLU A 8 3.93 17.72 -8.16
C GLU A 8 2.56 18.27 -8.61
N PHE A 9 1.52 17.44 -8.60
CA PHE A 9 0.15 17.88 -8.88
C PHE A 9 -0.35 18.90 -7.84
N ASN A 10 -0.17 18.64 -6.55
CA ASN A 10 -0.57 19.58 -5.49
C ASN A 10 0.21 20.90 -5.57
N TYR A 11 1.51 20.84 -5.88
CA TYR A 11 2.32 22.03 -6.10
C TYR A 11 1.83 22.84 -7.31
N THR A 12 1.58 22.17 -8.44
CA THR A 12 1.11 22.80 -9.68
C THR A 12 -0.29 23.38 -9.50
N SER A 13 -1.16 22.70 -8.76
CA SER A 13 -2.51 23.18 -8.41
C SER A 13 -2.44 24.46 -7.57
N ARG A 14 -1.53 24.55 -6.60
CA ARG A 14 -1.39 25.72 -5.72
C ARG A 14 -0.65 26.90 -6.33
N LYS A 15 0.36 26.65 -7.15
CA LYS A 15 1.21 27.72 -7.73
C LYS A 15 0.89 28.04 -9.19
N SER A 16 -0.01 27.28 -9.84
CA SER A 16 -0.39 27.39 -11.26
C SER A 16 0.80 27.50 -12.21
N LYS A 17 1.94 26.91 -11.82
CA LYS A 17 3.21 26.94 -12.55
C LYS A 17 3.78 25.54 -12.62
N PRO A 18 4.47 25.19 -13.72
CA PRO A 18 5.11 23.88 -13.85
C PRO A 18 6.15 23.69 -12.74
N CYS A 19 6.24 22.47 -12.22
CA CYS A 19 7.25 22.10 -11.23
C CYS A 19 8.66 22.29 -11.81
N ALA A 20 9.47 23.11 -11.15
CA ALA A 20 10.85 23.34 -11.57
C ALA A 20 11.68 22.05 -11.46
N ARG A 21 12.59 21.81 -12.40
CA ARG A 21 13.44 20.61 -12.42
C ARG A 21 14.26 20.44 -11.14
N TRP A 22 14.70 21.55 -10.53
CA TRP A 22 15.39 21.55 -9.24
C TRP A 22 14.47 21.13 -8.08
N LEU A 23 13.23 21.59 -8.07
CA LEU A 23 12.25 21.21 -7.03
C LEU A 23 11.93 19.71 -7.07
N ARG A 24 11.86 19.12 -8.27
CA ARG A 24 11.70 17.67 -8.43
C ARG A 24 12.88 16.88 -7.83
N MET A 25 14.11 17.40 -7.99
CA MET A 25 15.28 16.80 -7.33
C MET A 25 15.19 16.93 -5.81
N VAL A 26 14.81 18.09 -5.29
CA VAL A 26 14.62 18.31 -3.85
C VAL A 26 13.60 17.35 -3.27
N PHE A 27 12.42 17.18 -3.88
CA PHE A 27 11.43 16.21 -3.40
C PHE A 27 11.97 14.78 -3.35
N ARG A 28 12.80 14.40 -4.32
CA ARG A 28 13.38 13.05 -4.37
C ARG A 28 14.47 12.85 -3.31
N PHE A 29 15.32 13.86 -3.09
CA PHE A 29 16.32 13.84 -2.02
C PHE A 29 15.68 13.86 -0.64
N LEU A 30 14.67 14.70 -0.40
CA LEU A 30 13.94 14.76 0.86
C LEU A 30 13.24 13.43 1.16
N PHE A 31 12.52 12.88 0.20
CA PHE A 31 11.84 11.59 0.38
C PHE A 31 12.84 10.46 0.65
N GLY A 32 13.92 10.40 -0.12
CA GLY A 32 14.99 9.42 0.10
C GLY A 32 15.66 9.57 1.46
N GLY A 33 15.96 10.80 1.88
CA GLY A 33 16.57 11.11 3.17
C GLY A 33 15.66 10.73 4.34
N VAL A 34 14.36 11.06 4.27
CA VAL A 34 13.38 10.68 5.29
C VAL A 34 13.20 9.17 5.34
N ALA A 35 13.14 8.49 4.19
CA ALA A 35 13.03 7.03 4.13
C ALA A 35 14.26 6.35 4.73
N PHE A 36 15.47 6.84 4.42
CA PHE A 36 16.71 6.35 4.98
C PHE A 36 16.77 6.57 6.50
N PHE A 37 16.43 7.76 6.96
CA PHE A 37 16.37 8.09 8.38
C PHE A 37 15.38 7.18 9.12
N ALA A 38 14.17 6.99 8.58
CA ALA A 38 13.17 6.09 9.15
C ALA A 38 13.65 4.63 9.17
N ALA A 39 14.36 4.17 8.15
CA ALA A 39 14.90 2.80 8.10
C ALA A 39 15.97 2.56 9.19
N VAL A 40 16.79 3.57 9.51
CA VAL A 40 17.80 3.48 10.57
C VAL A 40 17.17 3.65 11.96
N ALA A 41 16.24 4.60 12.10
CA ALA A 41 15.61 4.93 13.39
C ALA A 41 14.48 3.98 13.80
N LEU A 42 13.86 3.24 12.87
CA LEU A 42 12.70 2.40 13.20
C LEU A 42 12.96 0.96 12.73
N PRO A 43 13.78 0.18 13.48
CA PRO A 43 14.12 -1.19 13.12
C PRO A 43 12.92 -2.15 13.15
N PHE A 44 11.77 -1.71 13.69
CA PHE A 44 10.53 -2.47 13.75
C PHE A 44 9.62 -2.30 12.53
N LEU A 45 9.90 -1.36 11.61
CA LEU A 45 9.09 -1.17 10.38
C LEU A 45 8.93 -2.44 9.54
N PRO A 46 9.96 -3.30 9.37
CA PRO A 46 9.79 -4.57 8.65
C PRO A 46 8.76 -5.51 9.28
N LEU A 47 8.58 -5.49 10.61
CA LEU A 47 7.55 -6.29 11.29
C LEU A 47 6.14 -5.79 10.99
N LEU A 48 5.96 -4.50 10.68
CA LEU A 48 4.68 -3.90 10.34
C LEU A 48 4.32 -4.05 8.85
N ALA A 49 5.30 -4.36 8.00
CA ALA A 49 5.08 -4.47 6.56
C ALA A 49 4.03 -5.54 6.17
N PRO A 50 4.00 -6.75 6.76
CA PRO A 50 2.95 -7.73 6.49
C PRO A 50 1.55 -7.25 6.91
N LEU A 51 1.46 -6.47 7.98
CA LEU A 51 0.20 -5.92 8.48
C LEU A 51 -0.37 -4.88 7.51
N ILE A 52 0.48 -3.93 7.10
CA ILE A 52 0.12 -2.88 6.13
C ILE A 52 -0.21 -3.52 4.77
N GLY A 53 0.61 -4.46 4.32
CA GLY A 53 0.39 -5.22 3.09
C GLY A 53 -0.96 -5.94 3.10
N GLY A 54 -1.25 -6.68 4.19
CA GLY A 54 -2.52 -7.36 4.40
C GLY A 54 -3.72 -6.43 4.34
N MET A 55 -3.66 -5.26 4.99
CA MET A 55 -4.73 -4.26 4.96
C MET A 55 -4.96 -3.62 3.58
N THR A 56 -3.91 -3.47 2.78
CA THR A 56 -4.02 -2.88 1.43
C THR A 56 -4.45 -3.88 0.35
N LEU A 57 -4.34 -5.19 0.63
CA LEU A 57 -4.64 -6.27 -0.31
C LEU A 57 -6.09 -6.25 -0.84
N PRO A 58 -7.14 -5.96 -0.03
CA PRO A 58 -8.49 -5.80 -0.53
C PRO A 58 -8.60 -4.69 -1.57
N LEU A 59 -7.90 -3.57 -1.35
CA LEU A 59 -7.93 -2.43 -2.25
C LEU A 59 -7.15 -2.69 -3.53
N ALA A 60 -5.99 -3.34 -3.44
CA ALA A 60 -5.12 -3.58 -4.59
C ALA A 60 -5.56 -4.78 -5.44
N TYR A 61 -6.25 -5.77 -4.85
CA TYR A 61 -6.57 -7.03 -5.51
C TYR A 61 -8.07 -7.32 -5.56
N ALA A 62 -8.78 -7.31 -4.42
CA ALA A 62 -10.19 -7.66 -4.40
C ALA A 62 -11.07 -6.60 -5.10
N TYR A 63 -10.75 -5.32 -4.89
CA TYR A 63 -11.48 -4.19 -5.46
C TYR A 63 -11.54 -4.20 -6.99
N PRO A 64 -10.44 -4.32 -7.76
CA PRO A 64 -10.52 -4.39 -9.22
C PRO A 64 -11.31 -5.60 -9.72
N CYS A 65 -11.27 -6.73 -9.00
CA CYS A 65 -12.11 -7.89 -9.31
C CYS A 65 -13.60 -7.53 -9.21
N PHE A 66 -14.05 -7.01 -8.07
CA PHE A 66 -15.46 -6.63 -7.91
C PHE A 66 -15.87 -5.47 -8.83
N MET A 67 -14.97 -4.50 -9.04
CA MET A 67 -15.19 -3.38 -9.94
C MET A 67 -15.44 -3.85 -11.38
N TRP A 68 -14.67 -4.82 -11.87
CA TRP A 68 -14.88 -5.38 -13.21
C TRP A 68 -16.25 -6.06 -13.34
N ILE A 69 -16.69 -6.79 -12.32
CA ILE A 69 -18.03 -7.43 -12.30
C ILE A 69 -19.12 -6.36 -12.35
N ALA A 70 -18.97 -5.29 -11.58
CA ALA A 70 -19.94 -4.18 -11.53
C ALA A 70 -20.05 -3.44 -12.88
N ILE A 71 -18.92 -3.23 -13.57
CA ILE A 71 -18.87 -2.53 -14.85
C ILE A 71 -19.40 -3.41 -15.99
N LYS A 72 -18.95 -4.67 -16.08
CA LYS A 72 -19.25 -5.54 -17.23
C LYS A 72 -20.56 -6.29 -17.11
N LYS A 73 -21.15 -6.38 -15.92
CA LYS A 73 -22.41 -7.10 -15.64
C LYS A 73 -22.51 -8.43 -16.42
N PRO A 74 -21.50 -9.32 -16.31
CA PRO A 74 -21.54 -10.60 -17.02
C PRO A 74 -22.73 -11.42 -16.54
N GLN A 75 -23.18 -12.35 -17.39
CA GLN A 75 -24.27 -13.26 -17.01
C GLN A 75 -23.92 -13.98 -15.69
N PRO A 76 -24.88 -14.04 -14.74
CA PRO A 76 -24.66 -14.73 -13.48
C PRO A 76 -24.29 -16.19 -13.77
N ARG A 77 -23.27 -16.72 -13.06
CA ARG A 77 -22.65 -18.05 -13.29
C ARG A 77 -21.85 -18.26 -14.58
N SER A 78 -21.61 -17.23 -15.39
CA SER A 78 -20.62 -17.36 -16.47
C SER A 78 -19.23 -17.67 -15.88
N GLY A 79 -18.40 -18.46 -16.57
CA GLY A 79 -17.06 -18.83 -16.09
C GLY A 79 -16.21 -17.60 -15.70
N LYS A 80 -16.30 -16.51 -16.45
CA LYS A 80 -15.61 -15.24 -16.15
C LYS A 80 -16.12 -14.58 -14.86
N TRP A 81 -17.43 -14.67 -14.60
CA TRP A 81 -18.02 -14.17 -13.36
C TRP A 81 -17.56 -15.00 -12.17
N CYS A 82 -17.58 -16.34 -12.29
CA CYS A 82 -17.14 -17.25 -11.24
C CYS A 82 -15.67 -17.04 -10.87
N ILE A 83 -14.78 -16.96 -11.87
CA ILE A 83 -13.35 -16.71 -11.66
C ILE A 83 -13.13 -15.39 -10.94
N ASN A 84 -13.72 -14.30 -11.43
CA ASN A 84 -13.45 -12.98 -10.87
C ASN A 84 -14.09 -12.77 -9.49
N MET A 85 -15.26 -13.38 -9.24
CA MET A 85 -15.90 -13.40 -7.93
C MET A 85 -15.09 -14.24 -6.94
N GLY A 86 -14.61 -15.41 -7.38
CA GLY A 86 -13.76 -16.30 -6.60
C GLY A 86 -12.43 -15.67 -6.22
N LEU A 87 -11.74 -15.05 -7.19
CA LEU A 87 -10.49 -14.29 -6.94
C LEU A 87 -10.73 -13.12 -5.98
N GLY A 88 -11.82 -12.37 -6.15
CA GLY A 88 -12.19 -11.29 -5.22
C GLY A 88 -12.38 -11.78 -3.79
N CYS A 89 -13.16 -12.85 -3.59
CA CYS A 89 -13.36 -13.47 -2.28
C CYS A 89 -12.06 -14.04 -1.70
N LEU A 90 -11.26 -14.73 -2.52
CA LEU A 90 -9.95 -15.27 -2.11
C LEU A 90 -9.02 -14.14 -1.65
N GLY A 91 -9.01 -13.01 -2.34
CA GLY A 91 -8.26 -11.82 -1.93
C GLY A 91 -8.68 -11.29 -0.57
N LEU A 92 -9.98 -11.25 -0.28
CA LEU A 92 -10.49 -10.84 1.02
C LEU A 92 -10.09 -11.82 2.13
N VAL A 93 -10.24 -13.12 1.88
CA VAL A 93 -9.84 -14.15 2.85
C VAL A 93 -8.33 -14.08 3.12
N LEU A 94 -7.51 -13.97 2.08
CA LEU A 94 -6.06 -13.80 2.22
C LEU A 94 -5.71 -12.55 3.02
N SER A 95 -6.40 -11.43 2.80
CA SER A 95 -6.19 -10.21 3.58
C SER A 95 -6.41 -10.46 5.07
N VAL A 96 -7.53 -11.09 5.45
CA VAL A 96 -7.83 -11.42 6.85
C VAL A 96 -6.77 -12.35 7.43
N VAL A 97 -6.41 -13.42 6.71
CA VAL A 97 -5.38 -14.37 7.16
C VAL A 97 -4.03 -13.68 7.36
N LEU A 98 -3.61 -12.82 6.43
CA LEU A 98 -2.35 -12.07 6.54
C LEU A 98 -2.36 -11.10 7.71
N VAL A 99 -3.47 -10.40 7.96
CA VAL A 99 -3.60 -9.48 9.10
C VAL A 99 -3.53 -10.26 10.42
N VAL A 100 -4.25 -11.37 10.54
CA VAL A 100 -4.21 -12.24 11.73
C VAL A 100 -2.79 -12.79 11.95
N ALA A 101 -2.14 -13.30 10.90
CA ALA A 101 -0.78 -13.82 10.98
C ALA A 101 0.25 -12.74 11.34
N ALA A 102 0.07 -11.52 10.84
CA ALA A 102 0.92 -10.39 11.18
C ALA A 102 0.75 -9.99 12.65
N ILE A 103 -0.49 -9.91 13.15
CA ILE A 103 -0.78 -9.65 14.57
C ILE A 103 -0.18 -10.74 15.45
N TRP A 104 -0.31 -12.01 15.07
CA TRP A 104 0.29 -13.12 15.81
C TRP A 104 1.81 -12.99 15.91
N ASN A 105 2.48 -12.70 14.79
CA ASN A 105 3.93 -12.46 14.77
C ASN A 105 4.35 -11.25 15.61
N LEU A 106 3.55 -10.19 15.64
CA LEU A 106 3.80 -9.00 16.45
C LEU A 106 3.70 -9.32 17.94
N THR A 107 2.73 -10.14 18.34
CA THR A 107 2.56 -10.59 19.72
C THR A 107 3.68 -11.54 20.16
N ASP A 108 4.06 -12.50 19.31
CA ASP A 108 5.08 -13.51 19.63
C ASP A 108 6.49 -12.90 19.71
N LYS A 109 6.86 -12.05 18.76
CA LYS A 109 8.20 -11.42 18.72
C LYS A 109 8.33 -10.24 19.67
N GLY A 110 7.21 -9.69 20.14
CA GLY A 110 7.15 -8.45 20.89
C GLY A 110 7.56 -7.24 20.04
N LEU A 111 6.89 -6.10 20.25
CA LEU A 111 7.26 -4.86 19.58
C LEU A 111 8.33 -4.14 20.40
N ASN A 112 9.60 -4.48 20.16
CA ASN A 112 10.73 -3.73 20.70
C ASN A 112 10.83 -2.37 20.01
N ALA A 113 10.09 -1.38 20.53
CA ALA A 113 10.03 0.01 20.03
C ALA A 113 11.31 0.81 20.33
N ASN A 114 12.48 0.21 20.11
CA ASN A 114 13.75 0.91 20.20
C ASN A 114 13.92 1.78 18.95
N PHE A 115 14.00 3.10 19.14
CA PHE A 115 14.21 4.10 18.08
C PHE A 115 15.65 4.13 17.53
N PHE A 116 16.55 3.42 18.18
CA PHE A 116 17.91 3.20 17.71
C PHE A 116 18.28 1.78 18.13
N LYS A 117 18.98 1.04 17.27
CA LYS A 117 19.65 -0.18 17.74
C LYS A 117 20.64 0.27 18.83
N PRO A 118 20.51 -0.15 20.10
CA PRO A 118 21.65 -0.09 21.00
C PRO A 118 22.81 -0.93 20.42
#